data_AF-A0A9P7XPR7-F1
#
_entry.id   AF-A0A9P7XPR7-F1
#
_cell.length_a   1.000
_cell.length_b   1.000
_cell.length_c   1.000
_cell.angle_alpha   90.00
_cell.angle_beta   90.00
_cell.angle_gamma   90.00
#
_symmetry.space_group_name_H-M   'P 1'
#
loop_
_entity.id
_entity.type
_entity.pdbx_description
1 polymer ?
#
loop_
_entity_poly.entity_id
_entity_poly.type
_entity_poly.pdbx_seq_one_letter_code
_entity_poly.pdbx_strand_id
1 'polypeptide(L)'
;MQVIRSFVREVVQAYKQKDKSAICDLISLDSSSGRVEQLSQVLYDMTEESIRSTVAADCESLDAPRPLKDLITNYLIFTIASCLDTSDLADIYELLSFLGLYTAFDAQWLTPLMMNISYSLVDWATLADKENPNAKELKVSDAAAKHLSRAFNVVISDKMSNDLKDSKKMALYYLANLTFRVYFKASLSFFCRSFQETF
;
A
#
# COMPACT_ATOMS: atom_id res chain seq x y z
N MET A 1 -21.05 10.30 -3.68
CA MET A 1 -20.13 11.46 -3.86
C MET A 1 -19.71 12.16 -2.57
N GLN A 2 -20.60 12.64 -1.70
CA GLN A 2 -20.21 13.41 -0.50
C GLN A 2 -19.26 12.66 0.44
N VAL A 3 -19.43 11.34 0.57
CA VAL A 3 -18.55 10.46 1.37
C VAL A 3 -17.11 10.43 0.82
N ILE A 4 -16.93 10.31 -0.50
CA ILE A 4 -15.60 10.35 -1.15
C ILE A 4 -14.95 11.72 -0.92
N ARG A 5 -15.72 12.81 -1.06
CA ARG A 5 -15.20 14.15 -0.80
C ARG A 5 -14.75 14.34 0.65
N SER A 6 -15.51 13.79 1.61
CA SER A 6 -15.12 13.77 3.02
C SER A 6 -13.83 12.98 3.22
N PHE A 7 -13.77 11.77 2.66
CA PHE A 7 -12.59 10.92 2.72
C PHE A 7 -11.33 11.60 2.16
N VAL A 8 -11.41 12.19 0.96
CA VAL A 8 -10.28 12.91 0.35
C VAL A 8 -9.82 14.06 1.26
N ARG A 9 -10.75 14.84 1.82
CA ARG A 9 -10.42 15.92 2.76
C ARG A 9 -9.74 15.41 4.02
N GLU A 10 -10.26 14.35 4.63
CA GLU A 10 -9.71 13.74 5.83
C GLU A 10 -8.28 13.22 5.59
N VAL A 11 -8.03 12.53 4.47
CA VAL A 11 -6.69 12.04 4.10
C VAL A 11 -5.73 13.19 3.84
N VAL A 12 -6.13 14.20 3.08
CA VAL A 12 -5.29 15.36 2.80
C VAL A 12 -4.98 16.14 4.07
N GLN A 13 -5.96 16.28 4.98
CA GLN A 13 -5.76 16.93 6.27
C GLN A 13 -4.78 16.14 7.15
N ALA A 14 -4.98 14.83 7.30
CA ALA A 14 -4.07 13.95 8.04
C ALA A 14 -2.64 14.03 7.47
N TYR A 15 -2.52 14.08 6.14
CA TYR A 15 -1.23 14.23 5.47
C TYR A 15 -0.55 15.57 5.78
N LYS A 16 -1.28 16.69 5.67
CA LYS A 16 -0.75 18.03 5.98
C LYS A 16 -0.34 18.17 7.45
N GLN A 17 -1.05 17.49 8.34
CA GLN A 17 -0.75 17.49 9.78
C GLN A 17 0.33 16.47 10.17
N LYS A 18 0.80 15.62 9.24
CA LYS A 18 1.68 14.48 9.49
C LYS A 18 1.13 13.56 10.60
N ASP A 19 -0.20 13.42 10.65
CA ASP A 19 -0.88 12.58 11.63
C ASP A 19 -0.79 11.12 11.22
N LYS A 20 0.19 10.44 11.81
CA LYS A 20 0.47 9.02 11.58
C LYS A 20 -0.69 8.10 11.95
N SER A 21 -1.48 8.44 12.97
CA SER A 21 -2.58 7.57 13.43
C SER A 21 -3.74 7.71 12.47
N ALA A 22 -4.17 8.96 12.23
CA ALA A 22 -5.29 9.25 11.35
C ALA A 22 -5.07 8.69 9.95
N ILE A 23 -3.86 8.80 9.38
CA ILE A 23 -3.62 8.28 8.02
C ILE A 23 -3.67 6.75 7.95
N CYS A 24 -3.25 6.04 9.00
CA CYS A 24 -3.35 4.58 9.07
C CYS A 24 -4.80 4.12 9.27
N ASP A 25 -5.58 4.88 10.04
CA ASP A 25 -7.01 4.60 10.26
C ASP A 25 -7.88 4.94 9.03
N LEU A 26 -7.40 5.88 8.20
CA LEU A 26 -8.05 6.24 6.93
C LEU A 26 -7.71 5.27 5.80
N ILE A 27 -6.44 4.89 5.68
CA ILE A 27 -5.94 4.03 4.59
C ILE A 27 -5.64 2.64 5.18
N SER A 28 -6.64 1.77 5.13
CA SER A 28 -6.52 0.38 5.57
C SER A 28 -6.96 -0.59 4.47
N LEU A 29 -6.25 -1.71 4.36
CA LEU A 29 -6.60 -2.83 3.48
C LEU A 29 -7.33 -3.95 4.25
N ASP A 30 -7.71 -3.69 5.51
CA ASP A 30 -8.49 -4.60 6.32
C ASP A 30 -9.97 -4.54 5.92
N SER A 31 -10.46 -5.61 5.29
CA SER A 31 -11.85 -5.77 4.87
C SER A 31 -12.83 -5.83 6.03
N SER A 32 -12.38 -6.09 7.25
CA SER A 32 -13.21 -6.05 8.46
C SER A 32 -13.40 -4.64 9.02
N SER A 33 -12.72 -3.63 8.46
CA SER A 33 -12.89 -2.25 8.91
C SER A 33 -14.22 -1.68 8.42
N GLY A 34 -15.03 -1.16 9.35
CA GLY A 34 -16.33 -0.55 9.00
C GLY A 34 -16.22 0.65 8.07
N ARG A 35 -15.04 1.29 7.97
CA ARG A 35 -14.77 2.36 6.99
C ARG A 35 -14.59 1.81 5.58
N VAL A 36 -13.85 0.71 5.40
CA VAL A 36 -13.75 0.04 4.10
C VAL A 36 -15.15 -0.37 3.65
N GLU A 37 -15.94 -0.99 4.52
CA GLU A 37 -17.33 -1.37 4.22
C GLU A 37 -18.21 -0.18 3.79
N GLN A 38 -18.11 0.97 4.47
CA GLN A 38 -18.84 2.18 4.07
C GLN A 38 -18.39 2.73 2.72
N LEU A 39 -17.07 2.75 2.45
CA LEU A 39 -16.53 3.20 1.18
C LEU A 39 -16.98 2.26 0.05
N SER A 40 -16.85 0.96 0.26
CA SER A 40 -17.32 -0.12 -0.60
C SER A 40 -18.77 0.06 -1.04
N GLN A 41 -19.68 0.31 -0.11
CA GLN A 41 -21.10 0.53 -0.41
C GLN A 41 -21.35 1.75 -1.30
N VAL A 42 -20.64 2.86 -1.04
CA VAL A 42 -20.79 4.10 -1.83
C VAL A 42 -20.16 3.99 -3.20
N LEU A 43 -19.06 3.24 -3.28
CA LEU A 43 -18.26 3.10 -4.48
C LEU A 43 -18.83 2.08 -5.47
N TYR A 44 -19.67 1.14 -5.04
CA TYR A 44 -20.28 0.12 -5.88
C TYR A 44 -21.00 0.68 -7.13
N ASP A 45 -21.66 1.83 -6.98
CA ASP A 45 -22.40 2.48 -8.08
C ASP A 45 -21.54 3.46 -8.92
N MET A 46 -20.23 3.53 -8.68
CA MET A 46 -19.34 4.51 -9.30
C MET A 46 -18.39 3.87 -10.30
N THR A 47 -18.17 4.57 -11.43
CA THR A 47 -17.15 4.19 -12.41
C THR A 47 -15.76 4.67 -11.96
N GLU A 48 -14.70 3.97 -12.40
CA GLU A 48 -13.31 4.41 -12.14
C GLU A 48 -13.05 5.84 -12.61
N GLU A 49 -13.59 6.23 -13.77
CA GLU A 49 -13.46 7.58 -14.31
C GLU A 49 -14.12 8.63 -13.39
N SER A 50 -15.27 8.30 -12.79
CA SER A 50 -15.95 9.17 -11.83
C SER A 50 -15.12 9.38 -10.55
N ILE A 51 -14.41 8.35 -10.09
CA ILE A 51 -13.53 8.43 -8.93
C ILE A 51 -12.31 9.29 -9.26
N ARG A 52 -11.62 8.99 -10.37
CA ARG A 52 -10.43 9.72 -10.81
C ARG A 52 -10.72 11.21 -10.96
N SER A 53 -11.84 11.56 -11.58
CA SER A 53 -12.27 12.96 -11.73
C SER A 53 -12.65 13.63 -10.40
N THR A 54 -13.37 12.93 -9.52
CA THR A 54 -13.73 13.46 -8.19
C THR A 54 -12.50 13.70 -7.31
N VAL A 55 -11.60 12.71 -7.22
CA VAL A 55 -10.35 12.82 -6.45
C VAL A 55 -9.45 13.91 -7.04
N ALA A 56 -9.37 14.02 -8.37
CA ALA A 56 -8.58 15.07 -9.01
C ALA A 56 -9.06 16.47 -8.62
N ALA A 57 -10.36 16.73 -8.75
CA ALA A 57 -10.94 18.04 -8.43
C ALA A 57 -10.76 18.40 -6.95
N ASP A 58 -11.02 17.45 -6.03
CA ASP A 58 -10.88 17.72 -4.60
C ASP A 58 -9.42 17.89 -4.18
N CYS A 59 -8.49 17.04 -4.67
CA CYS A 59 -7.06 17.18 -4.39
C CYS A 59 -6.47 18.49 -4.92
N GLU A 60 -6.89 18.93 -6.11
CA GLU A 60 -6.48 20.23 -6.68
C GLU A 60 -7.00 21.39 -5.83
N SER A 61 -8.26 21.33 -5.39
CA SER A 61 -8.83 22.36 -4.50
C SER A 61 -8.14 22.44 -3.14
N LEU A 62 -7.55 21.34 -2.69
CA LEU A 62 -6.88 21.22 -1.39
C LEU A 62 -5.35 21.36 -1.50
N ASP A 63 -4.79 21.63 -2.68
CA ASP A 63 -3.34 21.71 -2.90
C ASP A 63 -2.60 20.45 -2.39
N ALA A 64 -3.12 19.27 -2.74
CA ALA A 64 -2.51 17.99 -2.38
C ALA A 64 -1.40 17.62 -3.38
N PRO A 65 -0.25 17.10 -2.92
CA PRO A 65 0.83 16.70 -3.82
C PRO A 65 0.42 15.51 -4.69
N ARG A 66 0.94 15.46 -5.92
CA ARG A 66 0.59 14.42 -6.89
C ARG A 66 0.71 12.98 -6.35
N PRO A 67 1.79 12.59 -5.62
CA PRO A 67 1.88 11.23 -5.08
C PRO A 67 0.77 10.89 -4.07
N LEU A 68 0.22 11.89 -3.36
CA LEU A 68 -0.92 11.69 -2.45
C LEU A 68 -2.22 11.51 -3.24
N LYS A 69 -2.43 12.29 -4.29
CA LYS A 69 -3.56 12.11 -5.22
C LYS A 69 -3.55 10.73 -5.85
N ASP A 70 -2.39 10.25 -6.29
CA ASP A 70 -2.22 8.92 -6.90
C ASP A 70 -2.50 7.82 -5.87
N LEU A 71 -2.04 7.98 -4.62
CA LEU A 71 -2.35 7.06 -3.52
C LEU A 71 -3.86 6.97 -3.25
N ILE A 72 -4.52 8.12 -3.06
CA ILE A 72 -5.96 8.18 -2.76
C ILE A 72 -6.78 7.55 -3.89
N THR A 73 -6.43 7.88 -5.13
CA THR A 73 -7.11 7.34 -6.31
C THR A 73 -6.99 5.83 -6.39
N ASN A 74 -5.76 5.30 -6.28
CA ASN A 74 -5.53 3.86 -6.39
C ASN A 74 -6.15 3.11 -5.21
N TYR A 75 -6.17 3.70 -4.02
CA TYR A 75 -6.86 3.13 -2.86
C TYR A 75 -8.37 2.98 -3.08
N LEU A 76 -9.04 4.02 -3.59
CA LEU A 76 -10.48 3.95 -3.84
C LEU A 76 -10.82 2.98 -4.98
N ILE A 77 -10.02 2.95 -6.05
CA ILE A 77 -10.20 1.99 -7.15
C ILE A 77 -10.00 0.56 -6.65
N PHE A 78 -8.97 0.31 -5.84
CA PHE A 78 -8.77 -0.99 -5.21
C PHE A 78 -9.95 -1.38 -4.30
N THR A 79 -10.49 -0.41 -3.55
CA THR A 79 -11.64 -0.65 -2.67
C THR A 79 -12.85 -1.08 -3.49
N ILE A 80 -13.06 -0.55 -4.70
CA ILE A 80 -14.09 -1.06 -5.63
C ILE A 80 -13.78 -2.45 -6.12
N ALA A 81 -12.57 -2.63 -6.65
CA ALA A 81 -12.20 -3.88 -7.28
C ALA A 81 -12.32 -5.06 -6.29
N SER A 82 -12.01 -4.82 -5.02
CA SER A 82 -12.18 -5.81 -3.94
C SER A 82 -13.65 -6.06 -3.56
N CYS A 83 -14.57 -5.13 -3.83
CA CYS A 83 -16.01 -5.33 -3.61
C CYS A 83 -16.70 -6.09 -4.72
N LEU A 84 -16.20 -5.95 -5.93
CA LEU A 84 -16.79 -6.58 -7.12
C LEU A 84 -16.32 -8.03 -7.30
N ASP A 85 -15.40 -8.53 -6.46
CA ASP A 85 -14.69 -9.81 -6.64
C ASP A 85 -14.05 -9.95 -8.04
N THR A 86 -13.87 -8.84 -8.76
CA THR A 86 -13.36 -8.78 -10.13
C THR A 86 -11.87 -8.46 -10.20
N SER A 87 -11.21 -8.28 -9.06
CA SER A 87 -9.79 -7.90 -9.02
C SER A 87 -8.93 -9.03 -9.58
N ASP A 88 -8.24 -8.78 -10.71
CA ASP A 88 -7.03 -9.53 -10.97
C ASP A 88 -6.01 -9.11 -9.90
N LEU A 89 -5.31 -10.09 -9.31
CA LEU A 89 -4.31 -9.85 -8.28
C LEU A 89 -3.18 -8.93 -8.79
N ALA A 90 -2.99 -8.83 -10.11
CA ALA A 90 -2.08 -7.89 -10.75
C ALA A 90 -2.48 -6.41 -10.51
N ASP A 91 -3.77 -6.09 -10.50
CA ASP A 91 -4.29 -4.73 -10.34
C ASP A 91 -4.12 -4.23 -8.88
N ILE A 92 -4.14 -5.17 -7.93
CA ILE A 92 -3.86 -4.91 -6.50
C ILE A 92 -2.46 -4.33 -6.32
N TYR A 93 -1.51 -4.69 -7.17
CA TYR A 93 -0.16 -4.14 -7.11
C TYR A 93 -0.05 -2.77 -7.78
N GLU A 94 -1.07 -2.21 -8.43
CA GLU A 94 -1.02 -0.78 -8.81
C GLU A 94 -1.15 0.17 -7.60
N LEU A 95 -1.59 -0.33 -6.43
CA LEU A 95 -1.44 0.35 -5.12
C LEU A 95 0.03 0.62 -4.75
N LEU A 96 0.99 0.05 -5.51
CA LEU A 96 2.42 0.36 -5.43
C LEU A 96 2.75 1.85 -5.60
N SER A 97 1.80 2.68 -6.04
CA SER A 97 1.95 4.14 -6.08
C SER A 97 2.27 4.77 -4.72
N PHE A 98 1.94 4.10 -3.60
CA PHE A 98 2.35 4.54 -2.27
C PHE A 98 3.86 4.73 -2.13
N LEU A 99 4.66 3.89 -2.80
CA LEU A 99 6.12 4.02 -2.77
C LEU A 99 6.58 5.38 -3.32
N GLY A 100 5.84 5.94 -4.27
CA GLY A 100 6.11 7.29 -4.80
C GLY A 100 5.90 8.40 -3.76
N LEU A 101 4.98 8.20 -2.80
CA LEU A 101 4.82 9.12 -1.67
C LEU A 101 5.94 8.94 -0.63
N TYR A 102 6.36 7.68 -0.41
CA TYR A 102 7.36 7.35 0.61
C TYR A 102 8.81 7.64 0.22
N THR A 103 9.10 7.87 -1.07
CA THR A 103 10.43 8.30 -1.52
C THR A 103 10.79 9.73 -1.11
N ALA A 104 9.78 10.57 -0.80
CA ALA A 104 10.01 11.95 -0.34
C ALA A 104 10.92 12.00 0.89
N PHE A 105 11.79 13.01 0.95
CA PHE A 105 12.85 13.11 1.96
C PHE A 105 12.33 13.12 3.40
N ASP A 106 11.14 13.67 3.63
CA ASP A 106 10.52 13.85 4.96
C ASP A 106 9.35 12.88 5.23
N ALA A 107 9.33 11.74 4.53
CA ALA A 107 8.25 10.74 4.60
C ALA A 107 8.39 9.69 5.73
N GLN A 108 9.33 9.84 6.67
CA GLN A 108 9.57 8.89 7.77
C GLN A 108 8.33 8.65 8.63
N TRP A 109 7.51 9.69 8.80
CA TRP A 109 6.26 9.58 9.57
C TRP A 109 5.22 8.64 8.92
N LEU A 110 5.38 8.33 7.63
CA LEU A 110 4.55 7.35 6.89
C LEU A 110 5.04 5.90 7.05
N THR A 111 6.14 5.66 7.77
CA THR A 111 6.67 4.31 8.00
C THR A 111 5.62 3.32 8.53
N PRO A 112 4.75 3.67 9.51
CA PRO A 112 3.70 2.76 9.96
C PRO A 112 2.72 2.36 8.84
N LEU A 113 2.33 3.31 8.00
CA LEU A 113 1.46 3.04 6.85
C LEU A 113 2.15 2.11 5.84
N MET A 114 3.45 2.30 5.58
CA MET A 114 4.24 1.39 4.73
C MET A 114 4.23 -0.04 5.27
N MET A 115 4.41 -0.21 6.57
CA MET A 115 4.38 -1.52 7.22
C MET A 115 3.00 -2.18 7.08
N ASN A 116 1.92 -1.44 7.36
CA ASN A 116 0.55 -1.95 7.30
C ASN A 116 0.14 -2.37 5.89
N ILE A 117 0.43 -1.54 4.88
CA ILE A 117 0.14 -1.85 3.48
C ILE A 117 0.95 -3.08 3.04
N SER A 118 2.25 -3.11 3.35
CA SER A 118 3.13 -4.22 2.96
C SER A 118 2.70 -5.53 3.60
N TYR A 119 2.30 -5.50 4.87
CA TYR A 119 1.77 -6.67 5.58
C TYR A 119 0.50 -7.20 4.92
N SER A 120 -0.45 -6.30 4.66
CA SER A 120 -1.74 -6.66 4.07
C SER A 120 -1.56 -7.26 2.67
N LEU A 121 -0.71 -6.65 1.83
CA LEU A 121 -0.40 -7.19 0.50
C LEU A 121 0.21 -8.60 0.55
N VAL A 122 1.07 -8.87 1.54
CA VAL A 122 1.68 -10.20 1.74
C VAL A 122 0.64 -11.22 2.23
N ASP A 123 -0.24 -10.82 3.15
CA ASP A 123 -1.30 -11.70 3.64
C ASP A 123 -2.31 -12.03 2.53
N TRP A 124 -2.72 -11.05 1.72
CA TRP A 124 -3.57 -11.25 0.54
C TRP A 124 -2.91 -12.17 -0.49
N ALA A 125 -1.64 -11.93 -0.84
CA ALA A 125 -0.89 -12.79 -1.74
C ALA A 125 -0.86 -14.25 -1.25
N THR A 126 -0.63 -14.43 0.06
CA THR A 126 -0.63 -15.76 0.67
C THR A 126 -2.00 -16.44 0.58
N LEU A 127 -3.08 -15.69 0.85
CA LEU A 127 -4.44 -16.23 0.79
C LEU A 127 -4.79 -16.67 -0.63
N ALA A 128 -4.48 -15.83 -1.62
CA ALA A 128 -4.70 -16.16 -3.02
C ALA A 128 -3.93 -17.41 -3.48
N ASP A 129 -2.67 -17.55 -3.08
CA ASP A 129 -1.86 -18.75 -3.36
C ASP A 129 -2.47 -20.01 -2.73
N LYS A 130 -3.08 -19.90 -1.55
CA LYS A 130 -3.72 -21.01 -0.84
C LYS A 130 -5.02 -21.46 -1.50
N GLU A 131 -5.82 -20.51 -1.99
CA GLU A 131 -7.11 -20.80 -2.64
C GLU A 131 -6.95 -21.36 -4.05
N ASN A 132 -5.80 -21.17 -4.69
CA ASN A 132 -5.53 -21.66 -6.04
C ASN A 132 -4.33 -22.64 -6.10
N PRO A 133 -4.48 -23.90 -5.62
CA PRO A 133 -3.37 -24.85 -5.46
C PRO A 133 -2.70 -25.33 -6.76
N ASN A 134 -3.33 -25.12 -7.93
CA ASN A 134 -2.74 -25.40 -9.25
C ASN A 134 -1.85 -24.27 -9.75
N ALA A 135 -1.82 -23.16 -9.05
CA ALA A 135 -1.21 -21.94 -9.52
C ALA A 135 0.27 -21.89 -9.06
N LYS A 136 0.99 -22.99 -9.29
CA LYS A 136 2.45 -23.09 -9.17
C LYS A 136 3.22 -22.14 -10.11
N GLU A 137 2.50 -21.33 -10.89
CA GLU A 137 2.99 -20.26 -11.76
C GLU A 137 2.61 -18.85 -11.27
N LEU A 138 2.11 -18.67 -10.03
CA LEU A 138 1.48 -17.42 -9.59
C LEU A 138 2.42 -16.22 -9.53
N LYS A 139 2.13 -15.28 -10.43
CA LYS A 139 2.62 -13.90 -10.52
C LYS A 139 2.43 -13.07 -9.23
N VAL A 140 1.69 -13.57 -8.25
CA VAL A 140 1.16 -12.83 -7.09
C VAL A 140 2.19 -12.79 -5.96
N SER A 141 2.69 -13.95 -5.53
CA SER A 141 3.86 -14.01 -4.63
C SER A 141 5.08 -13.27 -5.22
N ASP A 142 5.29 -13.38 -6.53
CA ASP A 142 6.32 -12.61 -7.24
C ASP A 142 6.09 -11.10 -7.20
N ALA A 143 4.84 -10.65 -7.30
CA ALA A 143 4.49 -9.24 -7.22
C ALA A 143 4.61 -8.69 -5.79
N ALA A 144 4.25 -9.48 -4.78
CA ALA A 144 4.54 -9.17 -3.38
C ALA A 144 6.06 -9.07 -3.13
N ALA A 145 6.85 -10.00 -3.66
CA ALA A 145 8.31 -9.95 -3.56
C ALA A 145 8.90 -8.71 -4.25
N LYS A 146 8.38 -8.34 -5.44
CA LYS A 146 8.77 -7.10 -6.14
C LYS A 146 8.40 -5.85 -5.35
N HIS A 147 7.22 -5.80 -4.73
CA HIS A 147 6.81 -4.72 -3.82
C HIS A 147 7.81 -4.56 -2.68
N LEU A 148 8.07 -5.65 -1.96
CA LEU A 148 8.96 -5.66 -0.81
C LEU A 148 10.37 -5.25 -1.21
N SER A 149 10.89 -5.73 -2.34
CA SER A 149 12.19 -5.32 -2.88
C SER A 149 12.27 -3.81 -3.15
N ARG A 150 11.23 -3.22 -3.77
CA ARG A 150 11.17 -1.76 -3.99
C ARG A 150 11.08 -0.99 -2.68
N ALA A 151 10.23 -1.42 -1.75
CA ALA A 151 10.10 -0.81 -0.42
C ALA A 151 11.44 -0.84 0.33
N PHE A 152 12.16 -1.97 0.24
CA PHE A 152 13.47 -2.15 0.83
C PHE A 152 14.50 -1.16 0.27
N ASN A 153 14.54 -0.99 -1.05
CA ASN A 153 15.42 -0.04 -1.71
C ASN A 153 15.15 1.41 -1.27
N VAL A 154 13.88 1.80 -1.09
CA VAL A 154 13.52 3.13 -0.59
C VAL A 154 14.02 3.34 0.84
N VAL A 155 13.88 2.32 1.69
CA VAL A 155 14.30 2.37 3.09
C VAL A 155 15.82 2.41 3.25
N ILE A 156 16.56 1.58 2.51
CA ILE A 156 18.04 1.56 2.56
C ILE A 156 18.63 2.86 2.01
N SER A 157 18.01 3.42 0.97
CA SER A 157 18.44 4.68 0.37
C SER A 157 18.16 5.90 1.24
N ASP A 158 17.56 5.72 2.43
CA ASP A 158 17.31 6.80 3.36
C ASP A 158 18.64 7.38 3.90
N LYS A 159 18.88 8.63 3.54
CA LYS A 159 20.07 9.41 3.93
C LYS A 159 19.83 10.26 5.18
N MET A 160 18.64 10.21 5.76
CA MET A 160 18.36 10.89 7.03
C MET A 160 19.25 10.35 8.16
N SER A 161 19.41 11.20 9.18
CA SER A 161 20.44 11.16 10.21
C SER A 161 20.61 9.81 10.92
N ASN A 162 21.71 9.67 11.68
CA ASN A 162 22.06 8.44 12.40
C ASN A 162 21.06 7.99 13.49
N ASP A 163 20.01 8.77 13.80
CA ASP A 163 18.96 8.33 14.71
C ASP A 163 17.93 7.47 13.98
N LEU A 164 17.82 6.21 14.40
CA LEU A 164 16.89 5.24 13.85
C LEU A 164 15.42 5.67 14.03
N LYS A 165 15.10 6.46 15.06
CA LYS A 165 13.73 6.93 15.33
C LYS A 165 13.21 7.89 14.26
N ASP A 166 14.11 8.64 13.64
CA ASP A 166 13.81 9.62 12.60
C ASP A 166 14.29 9.12 11.23
N SER A 167 14.37 7.80 11.05
CA SER A 167 14.78 7.18 9.81
C SER A 167 13.78 6.13 9.33
N LYS A 168 13.59 6.08 8.01
CA LYS A 168 12.84 5.02 7.33
C LYS A 168 13.46 3.64 7.60
N LYS A 169 14.75 3.59 7.97
CA LYS A 169 15.49 2.37 8.32
C LYS A 169 14.86 1.60 9.47
N MET A 170 13.99 2.21 10.28
CA MET A 170 13.17 1.49 11.25
C MET A 170 12.33 0.38 10.61
N ALA A 171 11.92 0.56 9.34
CA ALA A 171 11.14 -0.44 8.60
C ALA A 171 11.97 -1.63 8.10
N LEU A 172 13.29 -1.57 8.13
CA LEU A 172 14.16 -2.51 7.42
C LEU A 172 13.98 -3.94 7.93
N TYR A 173 14.02 -4.15 9.25
CA TYR A 173 13.81 -5.48 9.84
C TYR A 173 12.39 -5.98 9.62
N TYR A 174 11.40 -5.09 9.66
CA TYR A 174 10.00 -5.46 9.42
C TYR A 174 9.79 -5.97 7.98
N LEU A 175 10.30 -5.22 7.00
CA LEU A 175 10.22 -5.59 5.58
C LEU A 175 11.05 -6.85 5.28
N ALA A 176 12.23 -7.01 5.90
CA ALA A 176 13.02 -8.24 5.78
C ALA A 176 12.25 -9.46 6.28
N ASN A 177 11.62 -9.35 7.46
CA ASN A 177 10.80 -10.43 8.01
C ASN A 177 9.60 -10.78 7.11
N LEU A 178 8.91 -9.78 6.54
CA LEU A 178 7.85 -10.01 5.56
C LEU A 178 8.37 -10.72 4.31
N THR A 179 9.54 -10.31 3.82
CA THR A 179 10.18 -10.90 2.65
C THR A 179 10.52 -12.37 2.88
N PHE A 180 11.10 -12.70 4.04
CA PHE A 180 11.32 -14.09 4.42
C PHE A 180 10.02 -14.87 4.50
N ARG A 181 8.95 -14.29 5.06
CA ARG A 181 7.64 -14.94 5.18
C ARG A 181 7.04 -15.31 3.82
N VAL A 182 7.21 -14.45 2.80
CA VAL A 182 6.82 -14.75 1.41
C VAL A 182 7.68 -15.87 0.84
N TYR A 183 9.01 -15.76 0.89
CA TYR A 183 9.92 -16.73 0.27
C TYR A 183 9.86 -18.13 0.91
N PHE A 184 9.76 -18.21 2.24
CA PHE A 184 9.63 -19.50 2.94
C PHE A 184 8.30 -20.18 2.63
N LYS A 185 7.20 -19.43 2.51
CA LYS A 185 5.89 -19.99 2.11
C LYS A 185 5.86 -20.42 0.65
N ALA A 186 6.54 -19.69 -0.24
CA ALA A 186 6.62 -20.01 -1.66
C ALA A 186 7.57 -21.18 -1.99
N SER A 187 8.18 -21.83 -0.99
CA SER A 187 9.19 -22.91 -1.18
C SER A 187 10.38 -22.49 -2.05
N LEU A 188 10.66 -21.18 -2.15
CA LEU A 188 11.69 -20.59 -2.99
C LEU A 188 12.97 -20.37 -2.17
N SER A 189 13.58 -21.48 -1.74
CA SER A 189 14.80 -21.50 -0.92
C SER A 189 16.00 -20.79 -1.56
N PHE A 190 15.98 -20.62 -2.89
CA PHE A 190 17.11 -20.08 -3.66
C PHE A 190 17.25 -18.56 -3.56
N PHE A 191 16.19 -17.81 -3.24
CA PHE A 191 16.19 -16.33 -3.20
C PHE A 191 16.57 -15.74 -1.85
N CYS A 192 16.55 -16.52 -0.76
CA CYS A 192 17.10 -16.09 0.52
C CYS A 192 18.62 -15.78 0.42
N ARG A 193 19.33 -16.42 -0.52
CA ARG A 193 20.77 -16.18 -0.74
C ARG A 193 21.07 -14.81 -1.31
N SER A 194 20.34 -14.32 -2.31
CA SER A 194 20.56 -12.99 -2.89
C SER A 194 20.25 -11.86 -1.89
N PHE A 195 19.29 -12.07 -0.98
CA PHE A 195 19.02 -11.13 0.11
C PHE A 195 20.12 -11.15 1.18
N GLN A 196 20.72 -12.31 1.47
CA GLN A 196 21.87 -12.44 2.38
C GLN A 196 23.15 -11.84 1.81
N GLU A 197 23.37 -11.89 0.49
CA GLU A 197 24.57 -11.37 -0.17
C GLU A 197 24.56 -9.84 -0.36
N THR A 198 23.41 -9.19 -0.17
CA THR A 198 23.28 -7.71 -0.21
C THR A 198 23.58 -7.06 1.16
N PHE A 199 23.78 -7.88 2.20
CA PHE A 199 24.21 -7.50 3.55
C PHE A 199 25.60 -8.07 3.86
#